data_AF-A0A368H797-F1
#
_entry.id   AF-A0A368H797-F1
#
_cell.length_a   1.000
_cell.length_b   1.000
_cell.length_c   1.000
_cell.angle_alpha   90.00
_cell.angle_beta   90.00
_cell.angle_gamma   90.00
#
_symmetry.space_group_name_H-M   'P 1'
#
loop_
_entity.id
_entity.type
_entity.pdbx_description
1 polymer ?
#
loop_
_entity_poly.entity_id
_entity_poly.type
_entity_poly.pdbx_seq_one_letter_code
_entity_poly.pdbx_strand_id
1 'polypeptide(L)'
;MVALIALFLPVVVCVEEDTSEERKFDFTNYDEDFARDVMFPISAAAYSSTPHECLRNLFGNVTSKWDYGGHVSHYFHRAFQLIWDGLEIGVYHYMRQHPDWDVWISGHSLGGALATLASFFLVHQKLVEPDKLKLITFGEPRIGDKEFAEAFNDMDIYDYRVVHWRDLVPSIPSTGYWHQGQEVTASIFC
;
A
#
# COMPACT_ATOMS: atom_id res chain seq x y z
N MET A 1 20.10 -3.55 12.43
CA MET A 1 18.85 -3.71 13.22
C MET A 1 17.68 -3.47 12.26
N VAL A 2 16.47 -3.95 12.56
CA VAL A 2 15.34 -3.98 11.60
C VAL A 2 14.17 -3.16 12.12
N ALA A 3 13.64 -2.24 11.30
CA ALA A 3 12.36 -1.58 11.51
C ALA A 3 11.28 -2.33 10.72
N LEU A 4 10.21 -2.78 11.37
CA LEU A 4 9.06 -3.39 10.69
C LEU A 4 7.89 -2.42 10.66
N ILE A 5 7.62 -1.85 9.49
CA ILE A 5 6.40 -1.13 9.17
C ILE A 5 5.44 -2.16 8.56
N ALA A 6 4.72 -2.88 9.42
CA ALA A 6 3.55 -3.58 8.93
C ALA A 6 2.52 -2.53 8.44
N LEU A 7 1.69 -2.84 7.45
CA LEU A 7 0.48 -2.10 7.03
C LEU A 7 -0.68 -3.09 6.98
N PHE A 8 -0.67 -4.06 7.90
CA PHE A 8 -1.86 -4.80 8.27
C PHE A 8 -2.79 -3.81 8.96
N LEU A 9 -4.05 -3.74 8.59
CA LEU A 9 -5.06 -3.35 9.57
C LEU A 9 -4.81 -4.14 10.87
N PRO A 10 -4.50 -3.55 12.04
CA PRO A 10 -4.00 -2.22 12.37
C PRO A 10 -2.47 -2.21 12.57
N VAL A 11 -1.78 -1.14 12.19
CA VAL A 11 -0.37 -0.97 12.52
C VAL A 11 -0.20 0.15 13.52
N VAL A 12 0.34 -0.27 14.65
CA VAL A 12 0.97 0.59 15.64
C VAL A 12 2.24 1.16 15.01
N VAL A 13 2.09 2.32 14.37
CA VAL A 13 3.19 3.28 14.33
C VAL A 13 3.04 4.06 15.63
N CYS A 14 4.00 3.96 16.55
CA CYS A 14 4.06 4.87 17.68
C CYS A 14 4.38 6.27 17.12
N VAL A 15 3.36 7.11 16.95
CA VAL A 15 3.50 8.53 16.61
C VAL A 15 3.26 9.33 17.89
N GLU A 16 4.24 10.14 18.26
CA GLU A 16 4.10 11.15 19.31
C GLU A 16 3.39 12.37 18.73
N GLU A 17 2.40 12.86 19.47
CA GLU A 17 1.37 13.84 19.08
C GLU A 17 1.96 15.22 18.72
N ASP A 18 1.53 15.83 17.61
CA ASP A 18 1.72 17.28 17.40
C ASP A 18 0.47 17.89 16.77
N THR A 19 -0.17 18.76 17.55
CA THR A 19 -1.45 19.39 17.24
C THR A 19 -1.24 20.65 16.40
N SER A 20 -1.47 20.59 15.09
CA SER A 20 -1.77 21.79 14.30
C SER A 20 -2.65 21.47 13.08
N GLU A 21 -3.62 22.36 12.86
CA GLU A 21 -4.78 22.22 11.99
C GLU A 21 -4.45 22.16 10.49
N GLU A 22 -4.38 20.97 9.93
CA GLU A 22 -5.07 20.57 8.70
C GLU A 22 -5.70 19.19 9.01
N ARG A 23 -6.79 18.79 8.34
CA ARG A 23 -7.59 17.61 8.74
C ARG A 23 -6.83 16.30 8.44
N LYS A 24 -5.81 16.01 9.23
CA LYS A 24 -4.95 14.83 9.18
C LYS A 24 -5.67 13.64 9.80
N PHE A 25 -5.46 12.45 9.24
CA PHE A 25 -6.01 11.22 9.79
C PHE A 25 -5.37 10.95 11.17
N ASP A 26 -6.21 10.94 12.21
CA ASP A 26 -5.79 10.70 13.58
C ASP A 26 -5.84 9.19 13.88
N PHE A 27 -4.67 8.59 14.07
CA PHE A 27 -4.55 7.16 14.40
C PHE A 27 -4.91 6.83 15.85
N THR A 28 -5.11 7.83 16.71
CA THR A 28 -5.43 7.62 18.13
C THR A 28 -6.91 7.36 18.38
N ASN A 29 -7.77 7.80 17.45
CA ASN A 29 -9.21 7.68 17.54
C ASN A 29 -9.79 6.94 16.34
N TYR A 30 -10.99 6.39 16.52
CA TYR A 30 -11.74 5.83 15.41
C TYR A 30 -12.24 6.96 14.49
N ASP A 31 -11.95 6.85 13.20
CA ASP A 31 -12.45 7.75 12.16
C ASP A 31 -13.51 7.03 11.31
N GLU A 32 -14.75 7.48 11.43
CA GLU A 32 -15.90 6.89 10.73
C GLU A 32 -15.82 7.10 9.22
N ASP A 33 -15.36 8.26 8.76
CA ASP A 33 -15.30 8.59 7.33
C ASP A 33 -14.24 7.72 6.65
N PHE A 34 -13.07 7.56 7.26
CA PHE A 34 -12.05 6.65 6.76
C PHE A 34 -12.53 5.20 6.74
N ALA A 35 -13.14 4.74 7.83
CA ALA A 35 -13.68 3.38 7.90
C ALA A 35 -14.72 3.14 6.81
N ARG A 36 -15.64 4.08 6.59
CA ARG A 36 -16.79 3.96 5.70
C ARG A 36 -16.46 4.18 4.22
N ASP A 37 -15.56 5.10 3.92
CA ASP A 37 -15.29 5.52 2.54
C ASP A 37 -13.99 4.94 1.98
N VAL A 38 -13.06 4.51 2.84
CA VAL A 38 -11.81 3.86 2.44
C VAL A 38 -11.88 2.36 2.71
N MET A 39 -12.05 1.93 3.95
CA MET A 39 -11.85 0.51 4.30
C MET A 39 -13.04 -0.39 3.96
N PHE A 40 -14.26 0.11 4.22
CA PHE A 40 -15.49 -0.65 4.05
C PHE A 40 -15.83 -0.97 2.59
N PRO A 41 -15.62 -0.10 1.58
CA PRO A 41 -16.04 -0.39 0.21
C PRO A 41 -15.37 -1.62 -0.41
N ILE A 42 -14.06 -1.84 -0.17
CA ILE A 42 -13.39 -3.07 -0.63
C ILE A 42 -13.98 -4.30 0.06
N SER A 43 -14.16 -4.22 1.38
CA SER A 43 -14.71 -5.33 2.17
C SER A 43 -16.13 -5.67 1.71
N ALA A 44 -16.99 -4.66 1.60
CA ALA A 44 -18.37 -4.80 1.13
C ALA A 44 -18.42 -5.33 -0.30
N ALA A 45 -17.52 -4.88 -1.19
CA ALA A 45 -17.43 -5.38 -2.54
C ALA A 45 -16.99 -6.86 -2.57
N ALA A 46 -16.01 -7.25 -1.76
CA ALA A 46 -15.51 -8.63 -1.70
C ALA A 46 -16.58 -9.63 -1.19
N TYR A 47 -17.43 -9.21 -0.24
CA TYR A 47 -18.51 -10.03 0.31
C TYR A 47 -19.87 -9.85 -0.42
N SER A 48 -19.91 -9.09 -1.50
CA SER A 48 -21.11 -8.92 -2.33
C SER A 48 -21.51 -10.23 -3.01
N SER A 49 -22.78 -10.35 -3.42
CA SER A 49 -23.22 -11.44 -4.31
C SER A 49 -22.63 -11.34 -5.72
N THR A 50 -22.17 -10.14 -6.12
CA THR A 50 -21.49 -9.88 -7.40
C THR A 50 -20.16 -9.14 -7.20
N PRO A 51 -19.14 -9.74 -6.56
CA PRO A 51 -17.91 -9.02 -6.18
C PRO A 51 -17.19 -8.37 -7.35
N HIS A 52 -17.16 -9.03 -8.51
CA HIS A 52 -16.51 -8.52 -9.71
C HIS A 52 -17.09 -7.17 -10.18
N GLU A 53 -18.41 -7.00 -10.11
CA GLU A 53 -19.04 -5.74 -10.53
C GLU A 53 -18.82 -4.64 -9.48
N CYS A 54 -18.93 -4.97 -8.20
CA CYS A 54 -18.67 -4.03 -7.12
C CYS A 54 -17.22 -3.55 -7.14
N LEU A 55 -16.26 -4.45 -7.30
CA LEU A 55 -14.84 -4.12 -7.37
C LEU A 55 -14.52 -3.33 -8.65
N ARG A 56 -15.14 -3.65 -9.79
CA ARG A 56 -15.01 -2.85 -11.01
C ARG A 56 -15.54 -1.42 -10.82
N ASN A 57 -16.66 -1.26 -10.14
CA ASN A 57 -17.23 0.06 -9.87
C ASN A 57 -16.42 0.84 -8.83
N LEU A 58 -15.82 0.13 -7.87
CA LEU A 58 -14.99 0.71 -6.82
C LEU A 58 -13.65 1.21 -7.35
N PHE A 59 -12.94 0.39 -8.13
CA PHE A 59 -11.65 0.77 -8.70
C PHE A 59 -11.80 1.64 -9.95
N GLY A 60 -12.95 1.56 -10.63
CA GLY A 60 -13.30 2.36 -11.81
C GLY A 60 -12.23 2.32 -12.91
N ASN A 61 -12.40 3.17 -13.94
CA ASN A 61 -11.31 3.51 -14.87
C ASN A 61 -10.60 4.80 -14.43
N VAL A 62 -10.78 5.23 -13.18
CA VAL A 62 -10.24 6.49 -12.68
C VAL A 62 -8.87 6.22 -12.09
N THR A 63 -7.86 6.60 -12.84
CA THR A 63 -6.47 6.53 -12.42
C THR A 63 -5.97 7.93 -12.09
N SER A 64 -5.16 8.04 -11.04
CA SER A 64 -4.43 9.25 -10.70
C SER A 64 -3.00 9.12 -11.20
N LYS A 65 -2.45 10.21 -11.75
CA LYS A 65 -1.01 10.27 -12.05
C LYS A 65 -0.22 10.02 -10.77
N TRP A 66 0.80 9.17 -10.87
CA TRP A 66 1.78 8.98 -9.81
C TRP A 66 3.00 9.84 -10.12
N ASP A 67 3.44 10.65 -9.15
CA ASP A 67 4.48 11.66 -9.40
C ASP A 67 5.82 11.05 -9.81
N TYR A 68 6.02 9.76 -9.52
CA TYR A 68 7.24 9.03 -9.78
C TYR A 68 7.17 8.09 -11.00
N GLY A 69 6.08 8.15 -11.78
CA GLY A 69 5.95 7.40 -13.04
C GLY A 69 4.60 6.68 -13.19
N GLY A 70 4.01 6.80 -14.38
CA GLY A 70 2.73 6.15 -14.71
C GLY A 70 1.52 6.65 -13.91
N HIS A 71 0.53 5.77 -13.78
CA HIS A 71 -0.72 6.04 -13.07
C HIS A 71 -1.07 4.89 -12.12
N VAL A 72 -1.73 5.24 -11.03
CA VAL A 72 -2.24 4.32 -10.01
C VAL A 72 -3.75 4.44 -9.89
N SER A 73 -4.43 3.43 -9.35
CA SER A 73 -5.85 3.55 -9.01
C SER A 73 -6.06 4.78 -8.12
N HIS A 74 -6.99 5.64 -8.50
CA HIS A 74 -7.33 6.82 -7.69
C HIS A 74 -7.74 6.44 -6.27
N TYR A 75 -8.40 5.28 -6.11
CA TYR A 75 -8.79 4.75 -4.81
C TYR A 75 -7.56 4.45 -3.93
N PHE A 76 -6.58 3.69 -4.42
CA PHE A 76 -5.36 3.37 -3.64
C PHE A 76 -4.51 4.62 -3.38
N HIS A 77 -4.40 5.53 -4.35
CA HIS A 77 -3.67 6.77 -4.19
C HIS A 77 -4.28 7.64 -3.08
N ARG A 78 -5.61 7.85 -3.10
CA ARG A 78 -6.30 8.62 -2.07
C ARG A 78 -6.17 7.98 -0.70
N ALA A 79 -6.33 6.66 -0.61
CA ALA A 79 -6.16 5.92 0.64
C ALA A 79 -4.74 6.09 1.21
N PHE A 80 -3.72 6.01 0.34
CA PHE A 80 -2.33 6.24 0.72
C PHE A 80 -2.10 7.67 1.24
N GLN A 81 -2.58 8.70 0.54
CA GLN A 81 -2.43 10.10 0.97
C GLN A 81 -3.01 10.33 2.36
N LEU A 82 -4.25 9.89 2.60
CA LEU A 82 -4.91 10.04 3.90
C LEU A 82 -4.11 9.43 5.06
N ILE A 83 -3.55 8.23 4.84
CA ILE A 83 -2.75 7.53 5.84
C ILE A 83 -1.38 8.21 6.00
N TRP A 84 -0.75 8.58 4.89
CA TRP A 84 0.60 9.16 4.89
C TRP A 84 0.63 10.51 5.60
N ASP A 85 -0.36 11.38 5.37
CA ASP A 85 -0.46 12.71 6.01
C ASP A 85 -0.43 12.64 7.54
N GLY A 86 -0.93 11.55 8.13
CA GLY A 86 -0.88 11.31 9.58
C GLY A 86 0.38 10.57 10.06
N LEU A 87 1.10 9.86 9.19
CA LEU A 87 2.30 9.07 9.54
C LEU A 87 3.62 9.78 9.25
N GLU A 88 3.63 10.74 8.33
CA GLU A 88 4.84 11.35 7.76
C GLU A 88 5.84 11.83 8.82
N ILE A 89 5.35 12.51 9.87
CA ILE A 89 6.19 13.08 10.92
C ILE A 89 6.89 11.98 11.71
N GLY A 90 6.13 10.98 12.15
CA GLY A 90 6.66 9.85 12.91
C GLY A 90 7.66 9.03 12.11
N VAL A 91 7.35 8.77 10.83
CA VAL A 91 8.26 8.05 9.93
C VAL A 91 9.54 8.84 9.70
N TYR A 92 9.46 10.14 9.41
CA TYR A 92 10.66 10.97 9.23
C TYR A 92 11.52 11.03 10.48
N HIS A 93 10.90 11.16 11.65
CA HIS A 93 11.60 11.18 12.92
C HIS A 93 12.37 9.87 13.15
N TYR A 94 11.71 8.74 12.94
CA TYR A 94 12.29 7.41 13.14
C TYR A 94 13.44 7.11 12.16
N MET A 95 13.24 7.39 10.87
CA MET A 95 14.25 7.14 9.84
C MET A 95 15.51 7.98 10.04
N ARG A 96 15.38 9.22 10.56
CA ARG A 96 16.53 10.06 10.90
C ARG A 96 17.32 9.56 12.10
N GLN A 97 16.65 8.95 13.08
CA GLN A 97 17.33 8.38 14.26
C GLN A 97 18.03 7.06 13.97
N HIS A 98 17.55 6.33 12.97
CA HIS A 98 18.01 4.99 12.63
C HIS A 98 18.40 4.86 11.14
N PRO A 99 19.35 5.68 10.64
CA PRO A 99 19.69 5.71 9.21
C PRO A 99 20.37 4.41 8.72
N ASP A 100 20.85 3.57 9.63
CA ASP A 100 21.54 2.31 9.38
C ASP A 100 20.63 1.07 9.40
N TRP A 101 19.33 1.24 9.64
CA TRP A 101 18.40 0.13 9.75
C TRP A 101 17.81 -0.28 8.40
N ASP A 102 17.50 -1.57 8.29
CA ASP A 102 16.66 -2.08 7.21
C ASP A 102 15.19 -1.77 7.52
N VAL A 103 14.45 -1.35 6.49
CA VAL A 103 13.03 -1.02 6.57
C VAL A 103 12.22 -2.11 5.89
N TRP A 104 11.47 -2.85 6.68
CA TRP A 104 10.58 -3.89 6.20
C TRP A 104 9.16 -3.34 6.13
N ILE A 105 8.56 -3.43 4.95
CA ILE A 105 7.18 -3.01 4.71
C ILE A 105 6.38 -4.23 4.27
N SER A 106 5.20 -4.40 4.85
CA SER A 106 4.34 -5.52 4.50
C SER A 106 2.87 -5.18 4.59
N GLY A 107 2.03 -5.84 3.83
CA GLY A 107 0.59 -5.66 3.95
C GLY A 107 -0.21 -6.75 3.25
N HIS A 108 -1.44 -6.94 3.69
CA HIS A 108 -2.38 -7.91 3.12
C HIS A 108 -3.54 -7.21 2.41
N SER A 109 -3.97 -7.72 1.25
CA SER A 109 -5.09 -7.18 0.47
C SER A 109 -4.89 -5.68 0.18
N LEU A 110 -5.80 -4.80 0.60
CA LEU A 110 -5.65 -3.34 0.52
C LEU A 110 -4.33 -2.87 1.16
N GLY A 111 -3.94 -3.44 2.29
CA GLY A 111 -2.68 -3.11 2.96
C GLY A 111 -1.46 -3.43 2.10
N GLY A 112 -1.53 -4.44 1.23
CA GLY A 112 -0.48 -4.76 0.27
C GLY A 112 -0.31 -3.64 -0.77
N ALA A 113 -1.43 -3.15 -1.30
CA ALA A 113 -1.42 -2.02 -2.23
C ALA A 113 -0.81 -0.75 -1.60
N LEU A 114 -1.19 -0.46 -0.34
CA LEU A 114 -0.67 0.69 0.40
C LEU A 114 0.82 0.52 0.75
N ALA A 115 1.24 -0.70 1.09
CA ALA A 115 2.64 -1.04 1.33
C ALA A 115 3.51 -0.78 0.10
N THR A 116 3.06 -1.19 -1.08
CA THR A 116 3.77 -0.90 -2.34
C THR A 116 3.89 0.59 -2.60
N LEU A 117 2.79 1.36 -2.45
CA LEU A 117 2.84 2.82 -2.65
C LEU A 117 3.79 3.50 -1.65
N ALA A 118 3.78 3.06 -0.38
CA ALA A 118 4.70 3.55 0.64
C ALA A 118 6.15 3.22 0.31
N SER A 119 6.45 2.00 -0.14
CA SER A 119 7.80 1.62 -0.58
C SER A 119 8.30 2.48 -1.73
N PHE A 120 7.45 2.70 -2.75
CA PHE A 120 7.77 3.55 -3.90
C PHE A 120 8.09 4.98 -3.42
N PHE A 121 7.20 5.55 -2.61
CA PHE A 121 7.34 6.90 -2.08
C PHE A 121 8.62 7.07 -1.27
N LEU A 122 8.91 6.16 -0.34
CA LEU A 122 10.08 6.26 0.56
C LEU A 122 11.41 6.27 -0.21
N VAL A 123 11.54 5.43 -1.23
CA VAL A 123 12.75 5.36 -2.07
C VAL A 123 12.89 6.64 -2.89
N HIS A 124 11.82 7.08 -3.56
CA HIS A 124 11.88 8.25 -4.44
C HIS A 124 12.11 9.57 -3.70
N GLN A 125 11.57 9.68 -2.48
CA GLN A 125 11.82 10.80 -1.59
C GLN A 125 13.21 10.75 -0.95
N LYS A 126 14.02 9.72 -1.23
CA LYS A 126 15.37 9.50 -0.67
C LYS A 126 15.37 9.43 0.85
N LEU A 127 14.29 8.88 1.41
CA LEU A 127 14.15 8.66 2.85
C LEU A 127 14.74 7.31 3.26
N VAL A 128 14.72 6.35 2.33
CA VAL A 128 15.29 5.02 2.50
C VAL A 128 16.02 4.65 1.20
N GLU A 129 17.25 4.19 1.32
CA GLU A 129 18.00 3.66 0.18
C GLU A 129 17.39 2.33 -0.32
N PRO A 130 17.35 2.06 -1.64
CA PRO A 130 16.72 0.87 -2.18
C PRO A 130 17.20 -0.46 -1.56
N ASP A 131 18.49 -0.56 -1.27
CA ASP A 131 19.13 -1.76 -0.70
C ASP A 131 18.67 -2.07 0.73
N LYS A 132 18.20 -1.04 1.46
CA LYS A 132 17.68 -1.14 2.84
C LYS A 132 16.19 -1.36 2.91
N LEU A 133 15.45 -1.20 1.81
CA LEU A 133 14.00 -1.40 1.80
C LEU A 133 13.63 -2.81 1.36
N LYS A 134 12.80 -3.48 2.16
CA LYS A 134 12.29 -4.83 1.93
C LYS A 134 10.77 -4.81 1.93
N LEU A 135 10.13 -5.23 0.83
CA LEU A 135 8.68 -5.30 0.68
C LEU A 135 8.21 -6.75 0.57
N ILE A 136 7.23 -7.13 1.39
CA ILE A 136 6.52 -8.41 1.22
C ILE A 136 5.02 -8.17 1.34
N THR A 137 4.26 -8.41 0.27
CA THR A 137 2.80 -8.26 0.28
C THR A 137 2.10 -9.61 0.19
N PHE A 138 0.86 -9.67 0.65
CA PHE A 138 0.03 -10.88 0.68
C PHE A 138 -1.32 -10.61 0.02
N GLY A 139 -1.67 -11.34 -1.04
CA GLY A 139 -2.95 -11.15 -1.72
C GLY A 139 -3.15 -9.72 -2.25
N GLU A 140 -2.07 -9.06 -2.68
CA GLU A 140 -2.10 -7.68 -3.16
C GLU A 140 -2.82 -7.58 -4.52
N PRO A 141 -3.77 -6.64 -4.70
CA PRO A 141 -4.38 -6.34 -6.00
C PRO A 141 -3.42 -5.57 -6.91
N ARG A 142 -3.68 -5.54 -8.22
CA ARG A 142 -2.90 -4.68 -9.13
C ARG A 142 -3.17 -3.21 -8.84
N ILE A 143 -2.13 -2.38 -8.72
CA ILE A 143 -2.33 -1.00 -8.22
C ILE A 143 -2.14 0.08 -9.27
N GLY A 144 -1.33 -0.15 -10.30
CA GLY A 144 -1.00 0.85 -11.31
C GLY A 144 -0.87 0.28 -12.71
N ASP A 145 -0.64 1.18 -13.66
CA ASP A 145 -0.43 0.86 -15.06
C ASP A 145 0.98 0.26 -15.30
N LYS A 146 1.25 -0.04 -16.58
CA LYS A 146 2.53 -0.65 -16.97
C LYS A 146 3.72 0.24 -16.65
N GLU A 147 3.59 1.54 -16.86
CA GLU A 147 4.65 2.52 -16.62
C GLU A 147 4.96 2.61 -15.11
N PHE A 148 3.92 2.61 -14.27
CA PHE A 148 4.09 2.51 -12.82
C PHE A 148 4.82 1.23 -12.41
N ALA A 149 4.42 0.07 -12.95
CA ALA A 149 5.02 -1.20 -12.60
C ALA A 149 6.50 -1.29 -13.03
N GLU A 150 6.83 -0.76 -14.21
CA GLU A 150 8.20 -0.66 -14.71
C GLU A 150 9.04 0.27 -13.84
N ALA A 151 8.56 1.48 -13.55
CA ALA A 151 9.25 2.44 -12.69
C ALA A 151 9.46 1.92 -11.25
N PHE A 152 8.51 1.13 -10.72
CA PHE A 152 8.69 0.46 -9.43
C PHE A 152 9.82 -0.58 -9.50
N ASN A 153 9.81 -1.44 -10.52
CA ASN A 153 10.82 -2.49 -10.67
C ASN A 153 12.22 -1.91 -10.89
N ASP A 154 12.33 -0.73 -11.53
CA ASP A 154 13.59 -0.02 -11.74
C ASP A 154 14.24 0.46 -10.43
N MET A 155 13.51 0.47 -9.30
CA MET A 155 14.10 0.75 -7.99
C MET A 155 15.04 -0.38 -7.50
N ASP A 156 14.94 -1.59 -8.06
CA ASP A 156 15.77 -2.75 -7.70
C ASP A 156 15.81 -3.05 -6.18
N ILE A 157 14.63 -2.97 -5.55
CA ILE A 157 14.46 -3.30 -4.13
C ILE A 157 14.24 -4.81 -3.94
N TYR A 158 14.30 -5.28 -2.70
CA TYR A 158 13.82 -6.62 -2.37
C TYR A 158 12.30 -6.57 -2.25
N ASP A 159 11.58 -7.15 -3.22
CA ASP A 159 10.13 -7.14 -3.21
C ASP A 159 9.49 -8.45 -3.69
N TYR A 160 8.58 -8.98 -2.85
CA TYR A 160 7.87 -10.22 -3.14
C TYR A 160 6.37 -10.09 -2.86
N ARG A 161 5.57 -10.47 -3.85
CA ARG A 161 4.11 -10.62 -3.72
C ARG A 161 3.77 -12.08 -3.50
N VAL A 162 3.30 -12.40 -2.30
CA VAL A 162 2.86 -13.74 -1.93
C VAL A 162 1.38 -13.90 -2.31
N VAL A 163 1.12 -14.83 -3.22
CA VAL A 163 -0.22 -15.09 -3.77
C VAL A 163 -0.66 -16.51 -3.44
N HIS A 164 -1.90 -16.65 -2.97
CA HIS A 164 -2.53 -17.97 -2.84
C HIS A 164 -3.32 -18.31 -4.12
N TRP A 165 -3.22 -19.54 -4.60
CA TRP A 165 -3.76 -19.93 -5.91
C TRP A 165 -5.29 -19.80 -6.07
N ARG A 166 -6.05 -19.78 -4.97
CA ARG A 166 -7.51 -19.53 -4.97
C ARG A 166 -7.88 -18.07 -4.71
N ASP A 167 -6.91 -17.21 -4.45
CA ASP A 167 -7.18 -15.82 -4.14
C ASP A 167 -7.45 -15.04 -5.44
N LEU A 168 -8.61 -14.39 -5.49
CA LEU A 168 -9.03 -13.58 -6.63
C LEU A 168 -8.53 -12.14 -6.54
N VAL A 169 -8.11 -11.67 -5.35
CA VAL A 169 -7.67 -10.29 -5.13
C VAL A 169 -6.47 -9.92 -6.01
N PRO A 170 -5.44 -10.76 -6.19
CA PRO A 170 -4.34 -10.45 -7.10
C PRO A 170 -4.71 -10.40 -8.58
N SER A 171 -5.91 -10.87 -8.95
CA SER A 171 -6.40 -10.83 -10.32
C SER A 171 -7.17 -9.55 -10.66
N ILE A 172 -7.40 -8.67 -9.69
CA ILE A 172 -8.17 -7.43 -9.84
C ILE A 172 -7.33 -6.20 -9.51
N PRO A 173 -7.66 -5.04 -10.09
CA PRO A 173 -8.32 -4.85 -11.38
C PRO A 173 -7.57 -5.52 -12.55
N SER A 174 -8.29 -5.89 -13.61
CA SER A 174 -7.73 -6.67 -14.73
C SER A 174 -7.16 -5.82 -15.86
N THR A 175 -7.95 -4.89 -16.39
CA THR A 175 -7.62 -4.19 -17.64
C THR A 175 -6.89 -2.90 -17.35
N GLY A 176 -5.72 -2.71 -17.96
CA GLY A 176 -4.92 -1.48 -17.80
C GLY A 176 -4.03 -1.45 -16.56
N TYR A 177 -4.09 -2.48 -15.72
CA TYR A 177 -3.27 -2.59 -14.51
C TYR A 177 -2.24 -3.72 -14.62
N TRP A 178 -1.07 -3.49 -14.05
CA TRP A 178 0.08 -4.39 -14.09
C TRP A 178 0.59 -4.65 -12.67
N HIS A 179 1.18 -5.83 -12.49
CA HIS A 179 1.86 -6.19 -11.25
C HIS A 179 3.32 -5.74 -11.30
N GLN A 180 3.76 -5.10 -10.23
CA GLN A 180 5.16 -4.80 -9.93
C GLN A 180 5.75 -5.90 -9.05
N GLY A 181 7.03 -6.23 -9.21
CA GLY A 181 7.77 -7.14 -8.35
C GLY A 181 7.72 -8.61 -8.69
N GLN A 182 8.26 -9.43 -7.79
CA GLN A 182 8.33 -10.88 -7.97
C GLN A 182 7.16 -11.61 -7.32
N GLU A 183 6.47 -12.47 -8.07
CA GLU A 183 5.37 -13.29 -7.53
C GLU A 183 5.90 -14.59 -6.93
N VAL A 184 5.41 -14.93 -5.73
CA VAL A 184 5.66 -16.21 -5.08
C VAL A 184 4.31 -16.86 -4.76
N THR A 185 4.04 -18.01 -5.39
CA THR A 185 2.82 -18.75 -5.11
C THR A 185 2.96 -19.59 -3.84
N ALA A 186 2.14 -19.31 -2.83
CA ALA A 186 2.06 -20.12 -1.63
C ALA A 186 1.13 -21.33 -1.86
N SER A 187 1.69 -22.54 -1.80
CA SER A 187 0.96 -23.81 -1.76
C SER A 187 0.90 -24.33 -0.33
N ILE A 188 0.33 -23.55 0.59
CA ILE A 188 0.05 -24.06 1.93
C ILE A 188 -1.18 -24.95 1.84
N PHE A 189 -0.97 -26.24 2.09
CA PHE A 189 -2.03 -27.21 2.35
C PHE A 189 -2.70 -26.83 3.68
N CYS A 190 -3.90 -26.27 3.62
CA CYS A 190 -4.87 -26.39 4.72
C CYS A 190 -5.59 -27.74 4.58
#